data_AF-A0AAW1CYW5-F1
#
_entry.id   AF-A0AAW1CYW5-F1
#
_cell.length_a   1.000
_cell.length_b   1.000
_cell.length_c   1.000
_cell.angle_alpha   90.00
_cell.angle_beta   90.00
_cell.angle_gamma   90.00
#
_symmetry.space_group_name_H-M   'P 1'
#
loop_
_entity.id
_entity.type
_entity.pdbx_description
1 polymer ?
#
loop_
_entity_poly.entity_id
_entity_poly.type
_entity_poly.pdbx_seq_one_letter_code
_entity_poly.pdbx_strand_id
1 'polypeptide(L)'
;MYFCEDFTNVNLTNLVNGLDVYNSDKNIWLGYGLHDEEPSIIHHFAFAENPKFFKYPLFRSGFAISSAFVSRLMQQKKLKSKSEFSIDASHELAMFIGQNYPLMHVPTLFCAKKNLNCASYPIKRKLCDNNLSKEELFIAVKTCQKFHHSRVPIVKKTWGREAPYIEFFSDKQNKSIPTTSVGIKNTERGHCLKTMKILKLALKRILYKFNNIKWVILVDDDNFIFSIDRLLSLLGCFDNDCVVGERYGYNVKLNSGYNYPTGGGGIAFGVSILQDIVEYCHCPANDSPDDMVLGMCLSTLGIPLIHSSLFHQARPADYAQSYLQIDKPVSFHKHWNVDPLSVYNQWFSKSNIKIVHTEL
;
A
#
# COMPACT_ATOMS: atom_id res chain seq x y z
N MET A 1 -17.97 13.01 18.84
CA MET A 1 -18.04 12.33 17.54
C MET A 1 -17.03 11.20 17.52
N TYR A 2 -17.41 10.03 17.03
CA TYR A 2 -16.55 8.86 16.90
C TYR A 2 -16.34 8.56 15.41
N PHE A 3 -15.11 8.22 15.04
CA PHE A 3 -14.67 7.94 13.68
C PHE A 3 -13.99 6.57 13.65
N CYS A 4 -14.26 5.76 12.62
CA CYS A 4 -13.65 4.46 12.43
C CYS A 4 -13.61 4.06 10.95
N GLU A 5 -12.72 3.13 10.63
CA GLU A 5 -12.65 2.48 9.32
C GLU A 5 -13.55 1.24 9.24
N ASP A 6 -13.70 0.73 8.02
CA ASP A 6 -14.24 -0.61 7.77
C ASP A 6 -13.43 -1.68 8.55
N PHE A 7 -14.12 -2.74 8.98
CA PHE A 7 -13.56 -3.80 9.83
C PHE A 7 -13.10 -3.36 11.24
N THR A 8 -13.73 -2.32 11.80
CA THR A 8 -13.63 -1.98 13.23
C THR A 8 -14.80 -2.60 14.00
N ASN A 9 -14.55 -3.33 15.09
CA ASN A 9 -15.61 -3.74 16.01
C ASN A 9 -15.86 -2.65 17.04
N VAL A 10 -17.14 -2.35 17.28
CA VAL A 10 -17.54 -1.35 18.28
C VAL A 10 -18.52 -1.96 19.26
N ASN A 11 -18.14 -1.99 20.53
CA ASN A 11 -19.05 -2.23 21.64
C ASN A 11 -19.61 -0.87 22.09
N LEU A 12 -20.83 -0.58 21.67
CA LEU A 12 -21.49 0.71 21.91
C LEU A 12 -21.62 1.02 23.41
N THR A 13 -21.94 0.04 24.25
CA THR A 13 -22.10 0.24 25.69
C THR A 13 -20.79 0.68 26.34
N ASN A 14 -19.70 -0.02 26.04
CA ASN A 14 -18.38 0.35 26.53
C ASN A 14 -17.92 1.70 25.97
N LEU A 15 -18.25 2.00 24.70
CA LEU A 15 -17.88 3.25 24.06
C LEU A 15 -18.57 4.44 24.73
N VAL A 16 -19.89 4.37 24.91
CA VAL A 16 -20.67 5.46 25.53
C VAL A 16 -20.21 5.67 26.97
N ASN A 17 -20.15 4.61 27.77
CA ASN A 17 -19.72 4.70 29.17
C ASN A 17 -18.28 5.22 29.30
N GLY A 18 -17.39 4.78 28.41
CA GLY A 18 -16.00 5.21 28.41
C GLY A 18 -15.77 6.62 27.89
N LEU A 19 -16.67 7.16 27.05
CA LEU A 19 -16.61 8.54 26.58
C LEU A 19 -17.32 9.54 27.50
N ASP A 20 -18.30 9.10 28.30
CA ASP A 20 -19.10 9.94 29.20
C ASP A 20 -18.27 10.66 30.27
N VAL A 21 -17.12 10.09 30.65
CA VAL A 21 -16.19 10.70 31.61
C VAL A 21 -15.48 11.95 31.06
N TYR A 22 -15.57 12.23 29.76
CA TYR A 22 -14.89 13.35 29.11
C TYR A 22 -15.85 14.50 28.81
N ASN A 23 -15.44 15.71 29.17
CA ASN A 23 -16.23 16.91 28.90
C ASN A 23 -16.21 17.27 27.40
N SER A 24 -17.37 17.26 26.76
CA SER A 24 -17.57 17.52 25.32
C SER A 24 -17.26 18.94 24.86
N ASP A 25 -17.16 19.93 25.76
CA ASP A 25 -16.90 21.34 25.45
C ASP A 25 -15.40 21.67 25.32
N LYS A 26 -14.55 20.76 25.84
CA LYS A 26 -13.08 20.88 25.77
C LYS A 26 -12.55 20.39 24.43
N ASN A 27 -11.33 20.80 24.08
CA ASN A 27 -10.62 20.30 22.89
C ASN A 27 -10.02 18.92 23.16
N ILE A 28 -10.86 17.89 23.05
CA ILE A 28 -10.49 16.50 23.33
C ILE A 28 -10.39 15.70 22.03
N TRP A 29 -9.27 15.00 21.87
CA TRP A 29 -9.00 14.01 20.83
C TRP A 29 -8.39 12.74 21.44
N LEU A 30 -9.11 11.63 21.32
CA LEU A 30 -8.82 10.35 21.97
C LEU A 30 -8.65 9.25 20.92
N GLY A 31 -7.76 8.30 21.17
CA GLY A 31 -7.60 7.11 20.33
C GLY A 31 -6.49 6.19 20.80
N TYR A 32 -6.21 5.14 20.04
CA TYR A 32 -4.99 4.35 20.24
C TYR A 32 -3.85 5.02 19.47
N GLY A 33 -3.00 5.77 20.18
CA GLY A 33 -1.82 6.40 19.58
C GLY A 33 -0.74 5.40 19.16
N LEU A 34 -0.45 5.36 17.87
CA LEU A 34 0.74 4.79 17.25
C LEU A 34 1.86 5.82 17.25
N HIS A 35 3.09 5.35 17.07
CA HIS A 35 4.26 6.17 16.83
C HIS A 35 5.23 5.38 15.94
N ASP A 36 6.17 6.11 15.33
CA ASP A 36 7.24 5.47 14.59
C ASP A 36 8.36 5.04 15.53
N GLU A 37 9.06 3.97 15.15
CA GLU A 37 10.29 3.55 15.83
C GLU A 37 11.51 4.27 15.26
N GLU A 38 11.49 4.53 13.95
CA GLU A 38 12.57 5.17 13.19
C GLU A 38 12.00 6.23 12.23
N PRO A 39 12.82 7.20 11.77
CA PRO A 39 12.39 8.19 10.80
C PRO A 39 11.90 7.51 9.52
N SER A 40 10.62 7.69 9.21
CA SER A 40 9.95 6.95 8.15
C SER A 40 9.67 7.80 6.92
N ILE A 41 9.88 7.23 5.74
CA ILE A 41 9.58 7.90 4.47
C ILE A 41 8.08 8.13 4.28
N ILE A 42 7.23 7.23 4.81
CA ILE A 42 5.77 7.37 4.70
C ILE A 42 5.25 8.57 5.50
N HIS A 43 6.04 9.08 6.45
CA HIS A 43 5.75 10.28 7.24
C HIS A 43 6.69 11.44 6.89
N HIS A 44 7.27 11.44 5.69
CA HIS A 44 8.16 12.49 5.19
C HIS A 44 9.37 12.79 6.11
N PHE A 45 9.84 11.79 6.87
CA PHE A 45 10.86 11.95 7.90
C PHE A 45 10.53 13.02 8.95
N ALA A 46 9.23 13.26 9.19
CA ALA A 46 8.79 14.14 10.26
C ALA A 46 9.35 13.66 11.60
N PHE A 47 9.76 14.62 12.45
CA PHE A 47 10.33 14.35 13.76
C PHE A 47 11.53 13.39 13.76
N ALA A 48 12.39 13.45 12.73
CA ALA A 48 13.52 12.53 12.56
C ALA A 48 14.46 12.41 13.78
N GLU A 49 14.58 13.46 14.60
CA GLU A 49 15.39 13.44 15.83
C GLU A 49 14.75 12.61 16.96
N ASN A 50 13.42 12.55 17.02
CA ASN A 50 12.68 11.76 18.01
C ASN A 50 11.30 11.33 17.47
N PRO A 51 11.25 10.25 16.65
CA PRO A 51 10.01 9.80 16.02
C PRO A 51 8.92 9.37 17.02
N LYS A 52 9.34 8.90 18.21
CA LYS A 52 8.42 8.43 19.27
C LYS A 52 7.65 9.54 19.96
N PHE A 53 8.10 10.79 19.82
CA PHE A 53 7.44 11.95 20.43
C PHE A 53 6.03 12.15 19.87
N PHE A 54 5.87 11.92 18.57
CA PHE A 54 4.64 12.22 17.87
C PHE A 54 3.72 11.00 17.77
N LYS A 55 2.44 11.20 18.11
CA LYS A 55 1.44 10.13 18.10
C LYS A 55 0.35 10.39 17.07
N TYR A 56 0.03 9.36 16.30
CA TYR A 56 -1.04 9.36 15.32
C TYR A 56 -2.03 8.22 15.61
N PRO A 57 -3.33 8.36 15.32
CA PRO A 57 -4.34 7.40 15.74
C PRO A 57 -4.33 6.12 14.91
N LEU A 58 -4.48 4.96 15.53
CA LEU A 58 -4.79 3.74 14.80
C LEU A 58 -6.24 3.78 14.30
N PHE A 59 -6.45 4.12 13.03
CA PHE A 59 -7.79 4.25 12.43
C PHE A 59 -8.64 2.98 12.53
N ARG A 60 -8.03 1.79 12.40
CA ARG A 60 -8.69 0.48 12.58
C ARG A 60 -9.16 0.19 14.01
N SER A 61 -8.73 0.99 15.00
CA SER A 61 -9.28 0.96 16.36
C SER A 61 -10.28 2.08 16.61
N GLY A 62 -10.54 2.94 15.63
CA GLY A 62 -11.31 4.16 15.76
C GLY A 62 -10.66 5.22 16.67
N PHE A 63 -11.23 6.42 16.63
CA PHE A 63 -10.84 7.53 17.48
C PHE A 63 -12.05 8.44 17.74
N ALA A 64 -11.99 9.26 18.78
CA ALA A 64 -13.06 10.20 19.12
C ALA A 64 -12.55 11.63 19.20
N ILE A 65 -13.35 12.56 18.65
CA ILE A 65 -13.15 14.00 18.78
C ILE A 65 -14.41 14.60 19.41
N SER A 66 -14.21 15.42 20.44
CA SER A 66 -15.27 16.23 21.06
C SER A 66 -16.01 17.10 20.03
N SER A 67 -17.33 17.24 20.16
CA SER A 67 -18.17 17.96 19.19
C SER A 67 -17.82 19.46 19.11
N ALA A 68 -17.54 20.09 20.27
CA ALA A 68 -17.09 21.48 20.31
C ALA A 68 -15.75 21.65 19.56
N PHE A 69 -14.86 20.67 19.67
CA PHE A 69 -13.58 20.73 18.99
C PHE A 69 -13.71 20.54 17.47
N VAL A 70 -14.53 19.60 17.02
CA VAL A 70 -14.84 19.46 15.57
C VAL A 70 -15.37 20.78 15.02
N SER A 71 -16.30 21.43 15.73
CA SER A 71 -16.87 22.72 15.31
C SER A 71 -15.80 23.81 15.20
N ARG A 72 -14.86 23.89 16.16
CA ARG A 72 -13.72 24.82 16.13
C ARG A 72 -12.75 24.50 14.98
N LEU A 73 -12.45 23.22 14.72
CA LEU A 73 -11.59 22.78 13.62
C LEU A 73 -12.20 23.16 12.25
N MET A 74 -13.51 23.03 12.08
CA MET A 74 -14.20 23.41 10.84
C MET A 74 -14.16 24.93 10.57
N GLN A 75 -14.05 25.75 11.63
CA GLN A 75 -13.94 27.21 11.49
C GLN A 75 -12.51 27.67 11.15
N GLN A 76 -11.49 26.82 11.35
CA GLN A 76 -10.12 27.15 10.97
C GLN A 76 -9.99 27.15 9.44
N LYS A 77 -9.94 28.35 8.83
CA LYS A 77 -9.64 28.49 7.39
C LYS A 77 -8.22 28.05 7.09
N LYS A 78 -8.09 27.07 6.17
CA LYS A 78 -6.88 26.65 5.44
C LYS A 78 -5.56 26.82 6.20
N LEU A 79 -5.16 25.79 6.95
CA LEU A 79 -3.72 25.56 7.08
C LEU A 79 -3.18 25.18 5.69
N LYS A 80 -2.38 26.06 5.11
CA LYS A 80 -1.52 25.72 3.97
C LYS A 80 -0.51 24.68 4.46
N SER A 81 -0.86 23.40 4.37
CA SER A 81 0.13 22.34 4.46
C SER A 81 1.12 22.53 3.30
N LYS A 82 2.42 22.46 3.60
CA LYS A 82 3.48 22.57 2.58
C LYS A 82 3.63 21.31 1.74
N SER A 83 3.09 20.17 2.18
CA SER A 83 3.24 18.90 1.46
C SER A 83 2.18 18.79 0.37
N GLU A 84 2.66 18.64 -0.87
CA GLU A 84 1.86 18.29 -2.03
C GLU A 84 1.42 16.82 -2.00
N PHE A 85 2.09 15.99 -1.19
CA PHE A 85 1.83 14.56 -1.11
C PHE A 85 1.01 14.22 0.13
N SER A 86 0.09 13.28 -0.06
CA SER A 86 -0.66 12.62 0.99
C SER A 86 -0.38 11.12 0.96
N ILE A 87 0.19 10.60 2.03
CA ILE A 87 0.71 9.21 2.10
C ILE A 87 -0.07 8.42 3.15
N ASP A 88 0.04 8.81 4.43
CA ASP A 88 -0.73 8.24 5.51
C ASP A 88 -1.75 9.26 6.04
N ALA A 89 -3.03 8.98 5.81
CA ALA A 89 -4.13 9.80 6.27
C ALA A 89 -4.17 9.92 7.81
N SER A 90 -3.72 8.89 8.54
CA SER A 90 -3.67 8.93 10.00
C SER A 90 -2.61 9.91 10.50
N HIS A 91 -1.37 9.75 10.05
CA HIS A 91 -0.30 10.68 10.38
C HIS A 91 -0.61 12.11 9.90
N GLU A 92 -1.21 12.30 8.74
CA GLU A 92 -1.59 13.63 8.26
C GLU A 92 -2.70 14.29 9.07
N LEU A 93 -3.71 13.53 9.49
CA LEU A 93 -4.73 14.02 10.42
C LEU A 93 -4.06 14.43 11.75
N ALA A 94 -3.12 13.63 12.23
CA ALA A 94 -2.34 13.98 13.40
C ALA A 94 -1.49 15.23 13.20
N MET A 95 -0.89 15.44 12.02
CA MET A 95 -0.14 16.66 11.74
C MET A 95 -1.05 17.89 11.70
N PHE A 96 -2.30 17.72 11.30
CA PHE A 96 -3.30 18.80 11.30
C PHE A 96 -3.81 19.16 12.70
N ILE A 97 -4.11 18.16 13.54
CA ILE A 97 -4.72 18.36 14.87
C ILE A 97 -3.66 18.36 15.98
N GLY A 98 -2.80 17.35 15.95
CA GLY A 98 -1.88 16.92 17.00
C GLY A 98 -0.74 17.86 17.35
N GLN A 99 -0.39 18.80 16.47
CA GLN A 99 0.64 19.81 16.77
C GLN A 99 0.21 20.75 17.90
N ASN A 100 -1.07 21.13 17.91
CA ASN A 100 -1.64 22.01 18.95
C ASN A 100 -2.42 21.21 20.00
N TYR A 101 -3.01 20.08 19.61
CA TYR A 101 -3.88 19.26 20.43
C TYR A 101 -3.47 17.80 20.30
N PRO A 102 -2.42 17.35 21.02
CA PRO A 102 -1.85 16.01 20.86
C PRO A 102 -2.89 14.92 21.15
N LEU A 103 -2.80 13.82 20.40
CA LEU A 103 -3.65 12.66 20.59
C LEU A 103 -3.46 12.09 22.00
N MET A 104 -4.55 12.01 22.76
CA MET A 104 -4.55 11.28 24.03
C MET A 104 -4.66 9.78 23.76
N HIS A 105 -3.61 9.05 24.12
CA HIS A 105 -3.54 7.59 24.00
C HIS A 105 -4.40 6.94 25.11
N VAL A 106 -5.51 6.30 24.73
CA VAL A 106 -6.47 5.65 25.64
C VAL A 106 -6.62 4.17 25.27
N PRO A 107 -5.64 3.32 25.62
CA PRO A 107 -5.56 1.92 25.18
C PRO A 107 -6.56 0.99 25.85
N THR A 108 -7.25 1.47 26.88
CA THR A 108 -8.33 0.76 27.57
C THR A 108 -9.65 0.86 26.81
N LEU A 109 -9.85 1.95 26.06
CA LEU A 109 -11.07 2.21 25.31
C LEU A 109 -10.92 1.85 23.83
N PHE A 110 -9.85 2.34 23.21
CA PHE A 110 -9.47 2.04 21.83
C PHE A 110 -8.28 1.08 21.87
N CYS A 111 -8.41 -0.11 21.34
CA CYS A 111 -7.42 -1.17 21.54
C CYS A 111 -6.87 -1.67 20.21
N ALA A 112 -5.55 -1.86 20.12
CA ALA A 112 -4.92 -2.44 18.94
C ALA A 112 -5.26 -3.91 18.68
N LYS A 113 -5.85 -4.61 19.66
CA LYS A 113 -6.26 -6.02 19.56
C LYS A 113 -7.60 -6.24 20.27
N LYS A 114 -8.32 -7.28 19.86
CA LYS A 114 -9.54 -7.72 20.52
C LYS A 114 -9.29 -8.01 22.00
N ASN A 115 -10.03 -7.33 22.86
CA ASN A 115 -10.06 -7.56 24.29
C ASN A 115 -11.45 -7.19 24.83
N LEU A 116 -11.92 -7.90 25.85
CA LEU A 116 -13.28 -7.84 26.39
C LEU A 116 -13.64 -6.45 26.94
N ASN A 117 -12.67 -5.74 27.50
CA ASN A 117 -12.88 -4.44 28.11
C ASN A 117 -12.79 -3.28 27.10
N CYS A 118 -12.45 -3.58 25.84
CA CYS A 118 -12.29 -2.56 24.82
C CYS A 118 -13.66 -2.14 24.27
N ALA A 119 -13.81 -0.83 24.05
CA ALA A 119 -14.96 -0.31 23.32
C ALA A 119 -14.78 -0.44 21.82
N SER A 120 -13.56 -0.29 21.32
CA SER A 120 -13.29 -0.28 19.90
C SER A 120 -11.97 -0.96 19.59
N TYR A 121 -11.96 -1.88 18.62
CA TYR A 121 -10.78 -2.66 18.26
C TYR A 121 -10.86 -3.20 16.83
N PRO A 122 -9.72 -3.48 16.19
CA PRO A 122 -9.68 -3.98 14.82
C PRO A 122 -10.14 -5.44 14.74
N ILE A 123 -10.95 -5.74 13.73
CA ILE A 123 -11.28 -7.11 13.33
C ILE A 123 -10.30 -7.51 12.22
N LYS A 124 -9.82 -8.75 12.28
CA LYS A 124 -9.04 -9.33 11.19
C LYS A 124 -9.89 -9.39 9.94
N ARG A 125 -9.40 -8.86 8.82
CA ARG A 125 -10.12 -8.96 7.55
C ARG A 125 -10.19 -10.43 7.14
N LYS A 126 -11.41 -10.97 7.03
CA LYS A 126 -11.61 -12.24 6.32
C LYS A 126 -11.51 -11.92 4.83
N LEU A 127 -10.45 -12.36 4.18
CA LEU A 127 -10.31 -12.25 2.73
C LEU A 127 -11.44 -13.04 2.06
N CYS A 128 -11.81 -12.67 0.84
CA CYS A 128 -12.92 -13.33 0.16
C CYS A 128 -12.59 -14.79 -0.13
N ASP A 129 -13.56 -15.68 0.07
CA ASP A 129 -13.43 -17.12 -0.15
C ASP A 129 -13.45 -17.47 -1.66
N ASN A 130 -13.25 -16.49 -2.55
CA ASN A 130 -13.42 -16.65 -3.99
C ASN A 130 -12.27 -17.41 -4.66
N ASN A 131 -12.66 -18.33 -5.54
CA ASN A 131 -11.86 -19.32 -6.28
C ASN A 131 -10.99 -18.70 -7.40
N LEU A 132 -10.27 -17.61 -7.17
CA LEU A 132 -9.26 -17.18 -8.14
C LEU A 132 -8.12 -18.19 -8.16
N SER A 133 -7.83 -18.74 -9.33
CA SER A 133 -6.72 -19.67 -9.52
C SER A 133 -5.43 -18.93 -9.84
N LYS A 134 -4.28 -19.55 -9.56
CA LYS A 134 -2.96 -18.94 -9.86
C LYS A 134 -2.77 -18.71 -11.35
N GLU A 135 -3.47 -19.48 -12.18
CA GLU A 135 -3.48 -19.41 -13.63
C GLU A 135 -4.29 -18.23 -14.17
N GLU A 136 -5.10 -17.55 -13.34
CA GLU A 136 -5.85 -16.35 -13.73
C GLU A 136 -5.04 -15.05 -13.47
N LEU A 137 -3.80 -15.18 -13.00
CA LEU A 137 -2.92 -14.09 -12.61
C LEU A 137 -1.71 -14.01 -13.55
N PHE A 138 -1.44 -12.82 -14.10
CA PHE A 138 -0.21 -12.53 -14.84
C PHE A 138 0.65 -11.52 -14.07
N ILE A 139 1.88 -11.90 -13.71
CA ILE A 139 2.79 -11.02 -12.96
C ILE A 139 3.87 -10.45 -13.89
N ALA A 140 3.89 -9.13 -14.03
CA ALA A 140 4.86 -8.37 -14.79
C ALA A 140 5.88 -7.72 -13.84
N VAL A 141 7.12 -8.22 -13.86
CA VAL A 141 8.21 -7.71 -13.02
C VAL A 141 9.05 -6.71 -13.80
N LYS A 142 9.04 -5.44 -13.38
CA LYS A 142 9.87 -4.36 -13.93
C LYS A 142 11.27 -4.47 -13.34
N THR A 143 12.29 -4.70 -14.18
CA THR A 143 13.70 -4.78 -13.75
C THR A 143 14.62 -4.04 -14.72
N CYS A 144 15.91 -3.92 -14.40
CA CYS A 144 16.92 -3.38 -15.31
C CYS A 144 18.18 -4.25 -15.32
N GLN A 145 19.05 -4.03 -16.32
CA GLN A 145 20.28 -4.82 -16.49
C GLN A 145 21.14 -4.90 -15.22
N LYS A 146 21.18 -3.81 -14.43
CA LYS A 146 21.97 -3.72 -13.19
C LYS A 146 21.54 -4.75 -12.15
N PHE A 147 20.27 -5.17 -12.15
CA PHE A 147 19.68 -6.01 -11.09
C PHE A 147 19.49 -7.47 -11.47
N HIS A 148 19.94 -7.87 -12.67
CA HIS A 148 19.86 -9.26 -13.13
C HIS A 148 20.56 -10.25 -12.20
N HIS A 149 21.67 -9.86 -11.58
CA HIS A 149 22.47 -10.76 -10.72
C HIS A 149 22.17 -10.62 -9.23
N SER A 150 21.52 -9.54 -8.81
CA SER A 150 21.25 -9.24 -7.40
C SER A 150 19.80 -9.52 -7.02
N ARG A 151 18.85 -8.82 -7.63
CA ARG A 151 17.44 -8.83 -7.20
C ARG A 151 16.61 -9.93 -7.87
N VAL A 152 16.78 -10.12 -9.18
CA VAL A 152 16.00 -11.11 -9.93
C VAL A 152 16.16 -12.55 -9.42
N PRO A 153 17.37 -13.03 -9.02
CA PRO A 153 17.53 -14.36 -8.46
C PRO A 153 16.78 -14.54 -7.13
N ILE A 154 16.64 -13.48 -6.33
CA ILE A 154 15.91 -13.50 -5.06
C ILE A 154 14.41 -13.70 -5.32
N VAL A 155 13.84 -12.95 -6.26
CA VAL A 155 12.43 -13.12 -6.69
C VAL A 155 12.18 -14.54 -7.15
N LYS A 156 13.07 -15.10 -7.98
CA LYS A 156 12.98 -16.49 -8.45
C LYS A 156 13.18 -17.55 -7.37
N LYS A 157 13.91 -17.26 -6.29
CA LYS A 157 14.12 -18.17 -5.17
C LYS A 157 12.95 -18.17 -4.19
N THR A 158 12.18 -17.07 -4.14
CA THR A 158 11.11 -16.83 -3.17
C THR A 158 9.74 -17.02 -3.82
N TRP A 159 8.92 -15.96 -3.90
CA TRP A 159 7.54 -15.99 -4.35
C TRP A 159 7.38 -16.26 -5.86
N GLY A 160 8.39 -15.95 -6.67
CA GLY A 160 8.35 -16.15 -8.11
C GLY A 160 8.21 -17.62 -8.52
N ARG A 161 8.46 -18.58 -7.60
CA ARG A 161 8.23 -20.02 -7.82
C ARG A 161 6.76 -20.41 -7.77
N GLU A 162 5.96 -19.64 -7.04
CA GLU A 162 4.54 -19.91 -6.84
C GLU A 162 3.68 -19.32 -7.96
N ALA A 163 4.25 -18.45 -8.81
CA ALA A 163 3.55 -17.78 -9.90
C ALA A 163 3.71 -18.58 -11.21
N PRO A 164 2.64 -19.15 -11.79
CA PRO A 164 2.72 -19.89 -13.04
C PRO A 164 3.02 -18.97 -14.23
N TYR A 165 2.51 -17.75 -14.22
CA TYR A 165 2.71 -16.76 -15.28
C TYR A 165 3.42 -15.53 -14.75
N ILE A 166 4.76 -15.59 -14.78
CA ILE A 166 5.65 -14.50 -14.41
C ILE A 166 6.56 -14.15 -15.58
N GLU A 167 6.66 -12.85 -15.88
CA GLU A 167 7.58 -12.35 -16.90
C GLU A 167 8.41 -11.17 -16.38
N PHE A 168 9.71 -11.22 -16.64
CA PHE A 168 10.66 -10.18 -16.24
C PHE A 168 10.90 -9.23 -17.43
N PHE A 169 10.59 -7.96 -17.24
CA PHE A 169 10.73 -6.92 -18.24
C PHE A 169 11.97 -6.08 -17.95
N SER A 170 12.93 -6.10 -18.88
CA SER A 170 14.21 -5.41 -18.72
C SER A 170 14.56 -4.58 -19.95
N ASP A 171 15.57 -3.72 -19.83
CA ASP A 171 16.09 -2.94 -20.96
C ASP A 171 16.88 -3.85 -21.92
N LYS A 172 17.56 -4.87 -21.39
CA LYS A 172 18.30 -5.87 -22.16
C LYS A 172 17.75 -7.28 -21.95
N GLN A 173 17.66 -8.02 -23.05
CA GLN A 173 17.35 -9.44 -23.01
C GLN A 173 18.53 -10.20 -22.41
N ASN A 174 18.22 -11.06 -21.45
CA ASN A 174 19.13 -12.06 -20.92
C ASN A 174 18.50 -13.43 -21.20
N LYS A 175 19.31 -14.42 -21.60
CA LYS A 175 18.82 -15.78 -21.83
C LYS A 175 18.88 -16.63 -20.56
N SER A 176 19.83 -16.33 -19.65
CA SER A 176 19.99 -17.04 -18.37
C SER A 176 18.87 -16.72 -17.37
N ILE A 177 18.27 -15.54 -17.52
CA ILE A 177 17.03 -15.15 -16.85
C ILE A 177 16.15 -14.72 -18.01
N PRO A 178 15.05 -15.43 -18.37
CA PRO A 178 14.24 -15.08 -19.54
C PRO A 178 13.60 -13.71 -19.30
N THR A 179 14.33 -12.65 -19.67
CA THR A 179 13.87 -11.28 -19.61
C THR A 179 13.42 -10.88 -21.01
N THR A 180 12.27 -10.23 -21.09
CA THR A 180 11.85 -9.60 -22.34
C THR A 180 12.44 -8.20 -22.40
N SER A 181 13.19 -7.93 -23.47
CA SER A 181 13.68 -6.57 -23.73
C SER A 181 12.50 -5.68 -24.12
N VAL A 182 12.27 -4.66 -23.31
CA VAL A 182 11.29 -3.61 -23.59
C VAL A 182 11.83 -2.64 -24.66
N GLY A 183 13.14 -2.66 -24.94
CA GLY A 183 13.78 -1.81 -25.97
C GLY A 183 13.76 -0.32 -25.63
N ILE A 184 13.57 0.03 -24.35
CA ILE A 184 13.63 1.39 -23.82
C ILE A 184 14.84 1.45 -22.90
N LYS A 185 15.63 2.54 -22.97
CA LYS A 185 16.77 2.73 -22.07
C LYS A 185 16.28 3.01 -20.66
N ASN A 186 16.98 2.48 -19.65
CA ASN A 186 16.67 2.79 -18.27
C ASN A 186 16.96 4.27 -17.97
N THR A 187 16.03 4.90 -17.27
CA THR A 187 16.09 6.28 -16.76
C THR A 187 16.27 6.25 -15.24
N GLU A 188 16.80 7.32 -14.63
CA GLU A 188 17.05 7.32 -13.17
C GLU A 188 15.90 7.92 -12.33
N ARG A 189 15.02 8.72 -12.95
CA ARG A 189 13.99 9.51 -12.22
C ARG A 189 12.56 8.96 -12.32
N GLY A 190 12.22 8.30 -13.42
CA GLY A 190 10.88 7.75 -13.62
C GLY A 190 10.84 6.85 -14.84
N HIS A 191 9.81 6.01 -14.94
CA HIS A 191 9.79 4.88 -15.88
C HIS A 191 8.50 4.80 -16.70
N CYS A 192 7.77 5.91 -16.87
CA CYS A 192 6.45 5.92 -17.51
C CYS A 192 6.39 5.15 -18.83
N LEU A 193 7.25 5.47 -19.81
CA LEU A 193 7.21 4.77 -21.11
C LEU A 193 7.52 3.27 -21.00
N LYS A 194 8.42 2.91 -20.09
CA LYS A 194 8.75 1.51 -19.83
C LYS A 194 7.54 0.78 -19.27
N THR A 195 6.88 1.37 -18.28
CA THR A 195 5.66 0.83 -17.67
C THR A 195 4.53 0.68 -18.69
N MET A 196 4.22 1.72 -19.49
CA MET A 196 3.18 1.63 -20.53
C MET A 196 3.50 0.56 -21.58
N LYS A 197 4.76 0.43 -21.98
CA LYS A 197 5.16 -0.61 -22.93
C LYS A 197 5.08 -2.02 -22.31
N ILE A 198 5.38 -2.17 -21.03
CA ILE A 198 5.17 -3.42 -20.29
C ILE A 198 3.70 -3.80 -20.30
N LEU A 199 2.80 -2.87 -19.95
CA LEU A 199 1.35 -3.10 -19.95
C LEU A 199 0.85 -3.47 -21.36
N LYS A 200 1.31 -2.75 -22.40
CA LYS A 200 0.96 -3.07 -23.80
C LYS A 200 1.41 -4.48 -24.21
N LEU A 201 2.62 -4.87 -23.85
CA LEU A 201 3.11 -6.21 -24.16
C LEU A 201 2.37 -7.27 -23.30
N ALA A 202 2.04 -6.98 -22.05
CA ALA A 202 1.26 -7.86 -21.18
C ALA A 202 -0.13 -8.11 -21.77
N LEU A 203 -0.84 -7.05 -22.16
CA LEU A 203 -2.12 -7.13 -22.86
C LEU A 203 -2.01 -7.98 -24.13
N LYS A 204 -0.97 -7.76 -24.94
CA LYS A 204 -0.71 -8.58 -26.13
C LYS A 204 -0.62 -10.08 -25.79
N ARG A 205 0.10 -10.44 -24.73
CA ARG A 205 0.27 -11.86 -24.33
C ARG A 205 -1.04 -12.45 -23.84
N ILE A 206 -1.83 -11.68 -23.10
CA ILE A 206 -3.13 -12.13 -22.62
C ILE A 206 -4.02 -12.43 -23.83
N LEU A 207 -4.15 -11.48 -24.76
CA LEU A 207 -4.99 -11.65 -25.96
C LEU A 207 -4.56 -12.79 -26.89
N TYR A 208 -3.25 -13.05 -27.06
CA TYR A 208 -2.76 -14.06 -28.01
C TYR A 208 -2.40 -15.42 -27.39
N LYS A 209 -2.07 -15.47 -26.09
CA LYS A 209 -1.48 -16.65 -25.44
C LYS A 209 -2.29 -17.14 -24.24
N PHE A 210 -3.06 -16.28 -23.57
CA PHE A 210 -3.72 -16.63 -22.31
C PHE A 210 -5.17 -16.11 -22.24
N ASN A 211 -6.15 -16.97 -22.55
CA ASN A 211 -7.56 -16.57 -22.52
C ASN A 211 -8.17 -16.43 -21.12
N ASN A 212 -7.51 -16.94 -20.06
CA ASN A 212 -8.10 -17.03 -18.72
C ASN A 212 -7.53 -16.02 -17.70
N ILE A 213 -6.69 -15.08 -18.12
CA ILE A 213 -6.12 -14.09 -17.19
C ILE A 213 -7.15 -13.02 -16.87
N LYS A 214 -7.38 -12.79 -15.57
CA LYS A 214 -8.30 -11.76 -15.06
C LYS A 214 -7.57 -10.55 -14.50
N TRP A 215 -6.36 -10.76 -13.95
CA TRP A 215 -5.58 -9.74 -13.27
C TRP A 215 -4.14 -9.69 -13.77
N VAL A 216 -3.63 -8.47 -13.98
CA VAL A 216 -2.22 -8.18 -14.28
C VAL A 216 -1.61 -7.45 -13.10
N ILE A 217 -0.55 -8.02 -12.52
CA ILE A 217 0.15 -7.44 -11.38
C ILE A 217 1.46 -6.84 -11.86
N LEU A 218 1.61 -5.53 -11.74
CA LEU A 218 2.86 -4.83 -12.00
C LEU A 218 3.63 -4.67 -10.68
N VAL A 219 4.89 -5.09 -10.67
CA VAL A 219 5.78 -4.99 -9.51
C VAL A 219 7.18 -4.60 -9.94
N ASP A 220 7.92 -3.93 -9.06
CA ASP A 220 9.34 -3.66 -9.28
C ASP A 220 10.20 -4.81 -8.74
N ASP A 221 11.48 -4.83 -9.14
CA ASP A 221 12.40 -5.92 -8.79
C ASP A 221 12.92 -5.87 -7.34
N ASP A 222 12.70 -4.78 -6.62
CA ASP A 222 12.88 -4.64 -5.16
C ASP A 222 11.58 -4.62 -4.37
N ASN A 223 10.46 -5.02 -4.99
CA ASN A 223 9.26 -5.35 -4.24
C ASN A 223 9.53 -6.63 -3.45
N PHE A 224 9.46 -6.48 -2.14
CA PHE A 224 9.48 -7.58 -1.23
C PHE A 224 8.14 -8.28 -1.22
N ILE A 225 8.21 -9.54 -1.63
CA ILE A 225 7.48 -10.62 -1.03
C ILE A 225 5.95 -10.55 -1.21
N PHE A 226 5.51 -11.18 -2.30
CA PHE A 226 4.12 -11.50 -2.52
C PHE A 226 3.74 -12.80 -1.81
N SER A 227 2.68 -12.78 -0.99
CA SER A 227 1.89 -14.00 -0.83
C SER A 227 0.84 -14.03 -1.93
N ILE A 228 1.07 -14.88 -2.94
CA ILE A 228 0.14 -15.04 -4.06
C ILE A 228 -1.23 -15.47 -3.55
N ASP A 229 -1.29 -16.39 -2.58
CA ASP A 229 -2.57 -16.84 -2.03
C ASP A 229 -3.36 -15.69 -1.36
N ARG A 230 -2.68 -14.81 -0.59
CA ARG A 230 -3.36 -13.64 0.01
C ARG A 230 -3.80 -12.64 -1.05
N LEU A 231 -2.99 -12.44 -2.09
CA LEU A 231 -3.35 -11.58 -3.21
C LEU A 231 -4.59 -12.12 -3.92
N LEU A 232 -4.64 -13.41 -4.23
CA LEU A 232 -5.80 -14.03 -4.88
C LEU A 232 -7.07 -13.87 -4.05
N SER A 233 -7.00 -14.12 -2.73
CA SER A 233 -8.16 -13.93 -1.85
C SER A 233 -8.57 -12.46 -1.71
N LEU A 234 -7.64 -11.50 -1.86
CA LEU A 234 -7.95 -10.07 -1.88
C LEU A 234 -8.61 -9.67 -3.20
N LEU A 235 -8.01 -10.04 -4.35
CA LEU A 235 -8.52 -9.70 -5.68
C LEU A 235 -9.85 -10.39 -5.96
N GLY A 236 -10.11 -11.54 -5.35
CA GLY A 236 -11.41 -12.21 -5.43
C GLY A 236 -12.56 -11.43 -4.81
N CYS A 237 -12.30 -10.32 -4.10
CA CYS A 237 -13.33 -9.41 -3.58
C CYS A 237 -13.77 -8.34 -4.59
N PHE A 238 -13.06 -8.18 -5.71
CA PHE A 238 -13.25 -7.08 -6.63
C PHE A 238 -13.55 -7.58 -8.04
N ASP A 239 -14.28 -6.76 -8.79
CA ASP A 239 -14.50 -6.98 -10.21
C ASP A 239 -13.27 -6.53 -11.02
N ASN A 240 -13.14 -7.05 -12.24
CA ASN A 240 -11.97 -6.82 -13.09
C ASN A 240 -11.98 -5.43 -13.78
N ASP A 241 -12.80 -4.49 -13.31
CA ASP A 241 -13.00 -3.13 -13.85
C ASP A 241 -12.27 -2.05 -13.04
N CYS A 242 -11.38 -2.46 -12.14
CA CYS A 242 -10.71 -1.56 -11.22
C CYS A 242 -9.19 -1.80 -11.14
N VAL A 243 -8.51 -0.83 -10.51
CA VAL A 243 -7.11 -0.95 -10.10
C VAL A 243 -7.05 -1.08 -8.59
N VAL A 244 -6.35 -2.08 -8.07
CA VAL A 244 -6.17 -2.31 -6.63
C VAL A 244 -4.69 -2.13 -6.25
N GLY A 245 -4.44 -1.34 -5.22
CA GLY A 245 -3.08 -1.12 -4.70
C GLY A 245 -3.07 -0.21 -3.47
N GLU A 246 -1.88 0.17 -3.02
CA GLU A 246 -1.75 1.24 -2.02
C GLU A 246 -1.97 2.59 -2.71
N ARG A 247 -2.77 3.46 -2.10
CA ARG A 247 -3.27 4.70 -2.73
C ARG A 247 -2.61 5.88 -2.06
N TYR A 248 -1.84 6.65 -2.80
CA TYR A 248 -1.34 7.96 -2.36
C TYR A 248 -2.11 9.08 -3.06
N GLY A 249 -2.11 10.25 -2.44
CA GLY A 249 -2.72 11.46 -2.97
C GLY A 249 -1.67 12.46 -3.40
N TYR A 250 -1.85 13.05 -4.59
CA TYR A 250 -1.12 14.23 -5.02
C TYR A 250 -2.05 15.43 -5.05
N ASN A 251 -1.69 16.51 -4.37
CA ASN A 251 -2.43 17.75 -4.27
C ASN A 251 -3.91 17.60 -3.89
N VAL A 252 -4.29 16.51 -3.21
CA VAL A 252 -5.69 16.20 -2.83
C VAL A 252 -6.36 17.25 -1.92
N LYS A 253 -5.56 18.16 -1.34
CA LYS A 253 -6.01 19.31 -0.55
C LYS A 253 -6.48 20.48 -1.45
N LEU A 254 -6.17 20.42 -2.74
CA LEU A 254 -6.60 21.35 -3.78
C LEU A 254 -7.64 20.65 -4.67
N ASN A 255 -8.54 21.42 -5.29
CA ASN A 255 -9.56 20.88 -6.20
C ASN A 255 -8.98 20.24 -7.48
N SER A 256 -7.67 20.37 -7.72
CA SER A 256 -6.93 19.81 -8.85
C SER A 256 -6.10 18.57 -8.50
N GLY A 257 -6.23 18.06 -7.27
CA GLY A 257 -5.51 16.87 -6.82
C GLY A 257 -6.10 15.57 -7.38
N TYR A 258 -5.29 14.52 -7.37
CA TYR A 258 -5.70 13.18 -7.80
C TYR A 258 -5.04 12.10 -6.95
N ASN A 259 -5.62 10.90 -6.98
CA ASN A 259 -5.09 9.72 -6.32
C ASN A 259 -4.28 8.89 -7.31
N TYR A 260 -3.23 8.22 -6.84
CA TYR A 260 -2.41 7.35 -7.66
C TYR A 260 -2.01 6.08 -6.90
N PRO A 261 -1.91 4.93 -7.61
CA PRO A 261 -1.42 3.70 -7.02
C PRO A 261 0.11 3.76 -6.89
N THR A 262 0.67 3.22 -5.81
CA THR A 262 2.12 3.14 -5.63
C THR A 262 2.70 1.90 -6.34
N GLY A 263 3.72 2.09 -7.17
CA GLY A 263 4.35 1.05 -7.98
C GLY A 263 5.22 0.09 -7.16
N GLY A 264 5.91 0.64 -6.15
CA GLY A 264 6.72 -0.15 -5.22
C GLY A 264 5.88 -0.98 -4.25
N GLY A 265 4.64 -0.60 -3.95
CA GLY A 265 3.69 -1.46 -3.25
C GLY A 265 3.22 -2.61 -4.14
N GLY A 266 3.25 -2.42 -5.46
CA GLY A 266 2.69 -3.33 -6.45
C GLY A 266 1.27 -2.92 -6.81
N ILE A 267 0.95 -3.00 -8.10
CA ILE A 267 -0.33 -2.53 -8.65
C ILE A 267 -1.02 -3.69 -9.34
N ALA A 268 -2.27 -3.96 -8.97
CA ALA A 268 -3.11 -4.94 -9.63
C ALA A 268 -4.08 -4.25 -10.59
N PHE A 269 -3.99 -4.58 -11.87
CA PHE A 269 -4.86 -4.09 -12.93
C PHE A 269 -5.85 -5.18 -13.32
N GLY A 270 -7.14 -4.85 -13.31
CA GLY A 270 -8.14 -5.66 -13.98
C GLY A 270 -7.88 -5.70 -15.48
N VAL A 271 -8.04 -6.87 -16.11
CA VAL A 271 -7.76 -7.01 -17.56
C VAL A 271 -8.74 -6.19 -18.41
N SER A 272 -9.97 -5.96 -17.94
CA SER A 272 -10.98 -5.24 -18.73
C SER A 272 -10.61 -3.78 -19.01
N ILE A 273 -9.96 -3.11 -18.06
CA ILE A 273 -9.50 -1.71 -18.17
C ILE A 273 -8.13 -1.57 -18.82
N LEU A 274 -7.40 -2.68 -18.99
CA LEU A 274 -6.02 -2.65 -19.43
C LEU A 274 -5.88 -2.13 -20.88
N GLN A 275 -6.88 -2.41 -21.71
CA GLN A 275 -6.94 -1.88 -23.08
C GLN A 275 -7.08 -0.36 -23.06
N ASP A 276 -8.01 0.19 -22.29
CA ASP A 276 -8.24 1.62 -22.18
C ASP A 276 -7.00 2.34 -21.64
N ILE A 277 -6.33 1.77 -20.63
CA ILE A 277 -5.09 2.33 -20.09
C ILE A 277 -4.01 2.41 -21.17
N VAL A 278 -3.82 1.34 -21.95
CA VAL A 278 -2.76 1.28 -22.97
C VAL A 278 -3.06 2.21 -24.17
N GLU A 279 -4.33 2.44 -24.47
CA GLU A 279 -4.76 3.25 -25.62
C GLU A 279 -4.81 4.75 -25.30
N TYR A 280 -5.30 5.12 -24.11
CA TYR A 280 -5.55 6.51 -23.76
C TYR A 280 -4.48 7.13 -22.85
N CYS A 281 -3.71 6.34 -22.09
CA CYS A 281 -2.67 6.91 -21.23
C CYS A 281 -1.40 7.26 -21.99
N HIS A 282 -1.04 8.54 -21.96
CA HIS A 282 0.16 9.06 -22.61
C HIS A 282 1.16 9.57 -21.59
N CYS A 283 2.43 9.23 -21.79
CA CYS A 283 3.52 9.73 -20.96
C CYS A 283 3.98 11.10 -21.44
N PRO A 284 4.02 12.14 -20.57
CA PRO A 284 4.54 13.45 -20.94
C PRO A 284 6.02 13.41 -21.32
N ALA A 285 6.81 12.62 -20.59
CA ALA A 285 8.22 12.37 -20.88
C ALA A 285 8.61 10.91 -20.55
N ASN A 286 9.75 10.49 -21.08
CA ASN A 286 10.26 9.13 -20.89
C ASN A 286 10.57 8.82 -19.42
N ASP A 287 11.03 9.84 -18.69
CA ASP A 287 11.47 9.79 -17.29
C ASP A 287 10.41 10.30 -16.31
N SER A 288 9.17 10.50 -16.77
CA SER A 288 8.07 10.86 -15.87
C SER A 288 7.82 9.75 -14.84
N PRO A 289 7.47 10.11 -13.58
CA PRO A 289 7.04 9.13 -12.57
C PRO A 289 5.84 8.33 -13.10
N ASP A 290 6.00 7.02 -13.24
CA ASP A 290 5.01 6.12 -13.82
C ASP A 290 3.73 6.08 -12.99
N ASP A 291 3.87 5.92 -11.67
CA ASP A 291 2.75 5.82 -10.73
C ASP A 291 1.84 7.05 -10.78
N MET A 292 2.41 8.25 -10.77
CA MET A 292 1.66 9.50 -10.78
C MET A 292 0.97 9.74 -12.14
N VAL A 293 1.63 9.40 -13.25
CA VAL A 293 1.01 9.50 -14.58
C VAL A 293 -0.13 8.49 -14.71
N LEU A 294 0.04 7.27 -14.19
CA LEU A 294 -1.02 6.27 -14.12
C LEU A 294 -2.20 6.80 -13.32
N GLY A 295 -2.00 7.34 -12.11
CA GLY A 295 -3.09 7.90 -11.30
C GLY A 295 -3.85 9.04 -11.99
N MET A 296 -3.12 9.96 -12.64
CA MET A 296 -3.73 11.04 -13.43
C MET A 296 -4.59 10.48 -14.58
N CYS A 297 -4.08 9.47 -15.29
CA CYS A 297 -4.81 8.83 -16.38
C CYS A 297 -6.06 8.10 -15.89
N LEU A 298 -5.94 7.30 -14.81
CA LEU A 298 -7.08 6.59 -14.20
C LEU A 298 -8.17 7.58 -13.78
N SER A 299 -7.79 8.71 -13.18
CA SER A 299 -8.71 9.78 -12.81
C SER A 299 -9.39 10.41 -14.03
N THR A 300 -8.71 10.50 -15.16
CA THR A 300 -9.26 11.07 -16.41
C THR A 300 -10.22 10.09 -17.09
N LEU A 301 -9.91 8.79 -17.06
CA LEU A 301 -10.74 7.73 -17.62
C LEU A 301 -11.92 7.33 -16.71
N GLY A 302 -11.97 7.85 -15.48
CA GLY A 302 -13.00 7.47 -14.51
C GLY A 302 -12.84 6.05 -13.97
N ILE A 303 -11.66 5.45 -14.09
CA ILE A 303 -11.38 4.10 -13.60
C ILE A 303 -11.18 4.14 -12.08
N PRO A 304 -11.90 3.32 -11.30
CA PRO A 304 -11.78 3.33 -9.85
C PRO A 304 -10.43 2.77 -9.38
N LEU A 305 -9.72 3.57 -8.59
CA LEU A 305 -8.54 3.14 -7.82
C LEU A 305 -8.96 2.75 -6.40
N ILE A 306 -8.92 1.46 -6.10
CA ILE A 306 -9.27 0.90 -4.80
C ILE A 306 -8.02 0.82 -3.92
N HIS A 307 -8.09 1.52 -2.78
CA HIS A 307 -7.05 1.43 -1.76
C HIS A 307 -7.15 0.09 -1.01
N SER A 308 -6.03 -0.61 -0.91
CA SER A 308 -5.88 -1.75 -0.01
C SER A 308 -4.70 -1.53 0.94
N SER A 309 -5.00 -1.58 2.24
CA SER A 309 -4.04 -1.47 3.34
C SER A 309 -3.10 -2.68 3.47
N LEU A 310 -3.19 -3.65 2.56
CA LEU A 310 -2.32 -4.83 2.54
C LEU A 310 -1.10 -4.65 1.63
N PHE A 311 -1.14 -3.66 0.73
CA PHE A 311 -0.01 -3.28 -0.11
C PHE A 311 0.82 -2.21 0.60
N HIS A 312 2.15 -2.34 0.58
CA HIS A 312 3.05 -1.43 1.30
C HIS A 312 4.26 -1.02 0.42
N GLN A 313 4.37 0.27 0.14
CA GLN A 313 5.44 0.95 -0.62
C GLN A 313 6.75 1.11 0.16
N ALA A 314 6.77 0.77 1.45
CA ALA A 314 7.95 0.88 2.32
C ALA A 314 8.31 -0.46 2.98
N ARG A 315 9.38 -0.46 3.79
CA ARG A 315 9.85 -1.65 4.49
C ARG A 315 8.97 -1.91 5.72
N PRO A 316 8.92 -3.13 6.25
CA PRO A 316 8.17 -3.42 7.48
C PRO A 316 8.53 -2.51 8.67
N ALA A 317 9.81 -2.10 8.79
CA ALA A 317 10.28 -1.22 9.86
C ALA A 317 9.74 0.23 9.74
N ASP A 318 9.30 0.62 8.55
CA ASP A 318 8.79 1.96 8.28
C ASP A 318 7.32 2.13 8.76
N TYR A 319 6.68 1.03 9.23
CA TYR A 319 5.30 1.01 9.75
C TYR A 319 5.26 0.61 11.23
N ALA A 320 4.30 1.17 11.98
CA ALA A 320 4.11 0.82 13.38
C ALA A 320 3.79 -0.68 13.57
N GLN A 321 4.41 -1.32 14.55
CA GLN A 321 4.24 -2.76 14.78
C GLN A 321 2.78 -3.14 15.10
N SER A 322 2.07 -2.28 15.84
CA SER A 322 0.66 -2.50 16.16
C SER A 322 -0.23 -2.44 14.91
N TYR A 323 0.15 -1.66 13.89
CA TYR A 323 -0.56 -1.59 12.61
C TYR A 323 -0.34 -2.88 11.80
N LEU A 324 0.91 -3.33 11.65
CA LEU A 324 1.24 -4.56 10.92
C LEU A 324 0.74 -5.86 11.58
N GLN A 325 0.39 -5.83 12.87
CA GLN A 325 -0.16 -6.98 13.59
C GLN A 325 -1.66 -7.19 13.35
N ILE A 326 -2.36 -6.22 12.76
CA ILE A 326 -3.82 -6.28 12.55
C ILE A 326 -4.15 -7.25 11.43
N ASP A 327 -3.63 -6.95 10.24
CA ASP A 327 -3.84 -7.75 9.03
C ASP A 327 -2.53 -8.30 8.52
N LYS A 328 -2.61 -9.40 7.76
CA LYS A 328 -1.44 -10.00 7.14
C LYS A 328 -1.12 -9.26 5.83
N PRO A 329 0.05 -8.63 5.68
CA PRO A 329 0.40 -7.86 4.49
C PRO A 329 0.46 -8.77 3.24
N VAL A 330 0.20 -8.18 2.08
CA VAL A 330 0.32 -8.82 0.75
C VAL A 330 1.69 -8.55 0.14
N SER A 331 2.21 -7.34 0.31
CA SER A 331 3.51 -6.89 -0.21
C SER A 331 4.19 -5.90 0.72
N PHE A 332 5.51 -5.79 0.58
CA PHE A 332 6.37 -4.71 1.08
C PHE A 332 7.33 -4.26 -0.04
N HIS A 333 8.12 -3.22 0.22
CA HIS A 333 9.03 -2.67 -0.79
C HIS A 333 10.41 -2.32 -0.20
N LYS A 334 11.41 -2.19 -1.09
CA LYS A 334 12.81 -1.80 -0.88
C LYS A 334 13.69 -2.81 -0.14
N HIS A 335 14.71 -3.33 -0.84
CA HIS A 335 15.78 -4.17 -0.28
C HIS A 335 16.82 -3.41 0.58
N TRP A 336 16.52 -2.18 1.00
CA TRP A 336 17.50 -1.31 1.63
C TRP A 336 17.63 -1.56 3.14
N ASN A 337 18.85 -1.84 3.60
CA ASN A 337 19.19 -2.11 5.01
C ASN A 337 18.38 -3.24 5.66
N VAL A 338 17.91 -4.21 4.87
CA VAL A 338 17.20 -5.40 5.36
C VAL A 338 17.62 -6.62 4.54
N ASP A 339 17.64 -7.80 5.16
CA ASP A 339 17.85 -9.06 4.43
C ASP A 339 16.54 -9.53 3.78
N PRO A 340 16.47 -9.58 2.44
CA PRO A 340 15.36 -10.14 1.67
C PRO A 340 14.80 -11.46 2.15
N LEU A 341 15.67 -12.41 2.46
CA LEU A 341 15.27 -13.78 2.75
C LEU A 341 14.73 -13.88 4.17
N SER A 342 15.35 -13.18 5.12
CA SER A 342 14.83 -13.03 6.49
C SER A 342 13.41 -12.46 6.51
N VAL A 343 13.17 -11.34 5.80
CA VAL A 343 11.83 -10.72 5.74
C VAL A 343 10.81 -11.67 5.09
N TYR A 344 11.19 -12.38 4.02
CA TYR A 344 10.33 -13.40 3.38
C TYR A 344 9.94 -14.48 4.39
N ASN A 345 10.94 -15.02 5.09
CA ASN A 345 10.75 -16.09 6.05
C ASN A 345 9.88 -15.66 7.24
N GLN A 346 10.01 -14.42 7.69
CA GLN A 346 9.25 -13.89 8.82
C GLN A 346 7.76 -13.66 8.48
N TRP A 347 7.47 -13.07 7.32
CA TRP A 347 6.12 -12.55 7.03
C TRP A 347 5.30 -13.43 6.08
N PHE A 348 5.95 -14.29 5.29
CA PHE A 348 5.32 -14.95 4.15
C PHE A 348 5.68 -16.42 3.95
N SER A 349 6.82 -16.91 4.47
CA SER A 349 7.12 -18.34 4.42
C SER A 349 6.09 -19.15 5.19
N LYS A 350 5.51 -20.14 4.53
CA LYS A 350 4.60 -21.12 5.14
C LYS A 350 5.41 -22.16 5.93
N SER A 351 5.98 -21.77 7.07
CA SER A 351 6.50 -22.59 8.20
C SER A 351 7.32 -23.90 7.97
N ASN A 352 7.50 -24.42 6.75
CA ASN A 352 8.15 -25.70 6.46
C ASN A 352 9.29 -25.60 5.43
N ILE A 353 9.60 -24.41 4.91
CA ILE A 353 10.79 -24.20 4.07
C ILE A 353 11.51 -22.96 4.59
N LYS A 354 12.38 -23.16 5.58
CA LYS A 354 13.43 -22.17 5.87
C LYS A 354 14.40 -22.22 4.70
N ILE A 355 14.40 -21.20 3.86
CA ILE A 355 15.45 -21.03 2.87
C ILE A 355 16.70 -20.65 3.64
N VAL A 356 17.57 -21.63 3.91
CA VAL A 356 18.86 -21.44 4.55
C VAL A 356 19.82 -20.84 3.51
N HIS A 357 20.57 -19.81 3.90
CA HIS A 357 21.72 -19.34 3.16
C HIS A 357 22.73 -20.49 3.03
N THR A 358 22.79 -21.14 1.87
CA THR A 358 24.01 -21.83 1.46
C THR A 358 24.88 -20.80 0.77
N GLU A 359 25.83 -20.25 1.53
CA GLU A 359 27.01 -19.61 0.98
C GLU A 359 27.75 -20.65 0.12
N LEU A 360 27.89 -20.37 -1.17
CA LEU A 360 28.94 -20.88 -2.04
C LEU A 360 29.31 -19.78 -3.04
#